data_AF-A0A7C0V0T4-F1
#
_entry.id   AF-A0A7C0V0T4-F1
#
_cell.length_a   1.000
_cell.length_b   1.000
_cell.length_c   1.000
_cell.angle_alpha   90.00
_cell.angle_beta   90.00
_cell.angle_gamma   90.00
#
_symmetry.space_group_name_H-M   'P 1'
#
loop_
_entity.id
_entity.type
_entity.pdbx_description
1 polymer ?
#
loop_
_entity_poly.entity_id
_entity_poly.type
_entity_poly.pdbx_seq_one_letter_code
_entity_poly.pdbx_strand_id
1 'polypeptide(L)'
;MMKDNAVTLSQHELKLLYNYALTHCKESCPAERNAETCVLMFKLSKILGKALPCSNTYGNFSAKVFHEIIKDIEERHGVSITEFLEKVKVNASKSLQDMEDEIDGRFALEVLKILKGERYEMP
;
A
#
# COMPACT_ATOMS: atom_id res chain seq x y z
N MET A 1 20.15 14.15 -6.66
CA MET A 1 20.44 12.87 -5.98
C MET A 1 20.86 13.16 -4.54
N MET A 2 19.98 12.98 -3.56
CA MET A 2 20.42 12.91 -2.17
C MET A 2 21.13 11.56 -2.00
N LYS A 3 22.36 11.57 -1.46
CA LYS A 3 23.01 10.33 -1.06
C LYS A 3 22.21 9.74 0.09
N ASP A 4 21.87 8.46 -0.01
CA ASP A 4 21.26 7.69 1.07
C ASP A 4 22.27 7.62 2.24
N ASN A 5 22.23 8.62 3.12
CA ASN A 5 23.05 8.62 4.32
C ASN A 5 22.39 7.70 5.35
N ALA A 6 23.13 6.71 5.83
CA ALA A 6 22.66 5.82 6.88
C ALA A 6 22.55 6.58 8.20
N VAL A 7 21.36 6.53 8.82
CA VAL A 7 21.12 7.03 10.17
C VAL A 7 20.88 5.82 11.08
N THR A 8 21.52 5.80 12.25
CA THR A 8 21.33 4.74 13.24
C THR A 8 20.34 5.21 14.30
N LEU A 9 19.35 4.38 14.61
CA LEU A 9 18.41 4.58 15.72
C LEU A 9 18.46 3.35 16.62
N SER A 10 18.31 3.56 17.92
CA SER A 10 18.01 2.48 18.85
C SER A 10 16.62 1.89 18.56
N GLN A 11 16.40 0.64 18.99
CA GLN A 11 15.09 0.01 18.87
C GLN A 11 13.99 0.80 19.59
N HIS A 12 14.33 1.47 20.70
CA HIS A 12 13.39 2.30 21.45
C HIS A 12 12.94 3.53 20.64
N GLU A 13 13.88 4.27 20.05
CA GLU A 13 13.59 5.44 19.21
C GLU A 13 12.77 5.05 17.98
N LEU A 14 13.13 3.95 17.32
CA LEU A 14 12.40 3.42 16.19
C LEU A 14 10.97 3.03 16.56
N LYS A 15 10.76 2.46 17.76
CA LYS A 15 9.42 2.12 18.27
C LYS A 15 8.57 3.36 18.53
N LEU A 16 9.16 4.46 19.02
CA LEU A 16 8.45 5.74 19.19
C LEU A 16 7.98 6.30 17.84
N LEU A 17 8.88 6.36 16.85
CA LEU A 17 8.55 6.81 15.50
C LEU A 17 7.50 5.91 14.84
N TYR A 18 7.66 4.59 14.95
CA TYR A 18 6.70 3.63 14.42
C TYR A 18 5.30 3.82 15.02
N ASN A 19 5.21 4.03 16.34
CA ASN A 19 3.94 4.30 17.01
C ASN A 19 3.30 5.61 16.54
N TYR A 20 4.10 6.64 16.28
CA TYR A 20 3.61 7.89 15.74
C TYR A 20 3.08 7.73 14.30
N ALA A 21 3.83 7.02 13.45
CA ALA A 21 3.40 6.71 12.08
C ALA A 21 2.14 5.83 12.05
N LEU A 22 1.94 4.95 13.03
CA LEU A 22 0.72 4.17 13.17
C LEU A 22 -0.53 5.03 13.43
N THR A 23 -0.40 6.24 13.97
CA THR A 23 -1.52 7.19 14.08
C THR A 23 -1.98 7.61 12.69
N HIS A 24 -1.05 7.96 11.79
CA HIS A 24 -1.40 8.28 10.41
C HIS A 24 -2.07 7.09 9.70
N CYS A 25 -1.62 5.85 9.94
CA CYS A 25 -2.28 4.66 9.42
C CYS A 25 -3.74 4.50 9.89
N LYS A 26 -4.12 5.07 11.04
CA LYS A 26 -5.48 4.98 11.60
C LYS A 26 -6.37 6.14 11.17
N GLU A 27 -5.80 7.34 11.08
CA GLU A 27 -6.57 8.56 10.86
C GLU A 27 -6.66 8.95 9.37
N SER A 28 -5.65 8.60 8.56
CA SER A 28 -5.55 9.07 7.16
C SER A 28 -5.62 7.96 6.10
N CYS A 29 -5.57 6.68 6.49
CA CYS A 29 -5.64 5.56 5.55
C CYS A 29 -7.11 5.28 5.17
N PRO A 30 -7.45 5.07 3.88
CA PRO A 30 -6.55 4.89 2.73
C PRO A 30 -6.23 6.18 1.95
N ALA A 31 -6.82 7.33 2.28
CA ALA A 31 -6.75 8.54 1.48
C ALA A 31 -5.32 9.07 1.24
N GLU A 32 -4.44 9.00 2.25
CA GLU A 32 -3.07 9.53 2.18
C GLU A 32 -2.01 8.43 2.12
N ARG A 33 -2.40 7.18 1.85
CA ARG A 33 -1.47 6.06 1.89
C ARG A 33 -0.40 6.16 0.80
N ASN A 34 0.81 5.73 1.13
CA ASN A 34 1.94 5.67 0.21
C ASN A 34 2.51 4.24 0.21
N ALA A 35 2.54 3.59 -0.96
CA ALA A 35 2.93 2.19 -1.07
C ALA A 35 4.34 1.88 -0.55
N GLU A 36 5.32 2.75 -0.82
CA GLU A 36 6.71 2.56 -0.37
C GLU A 36 6.81 2.63 1.15
N THR A 37 6.16 3.63 1.74
CA THR A 37 6.07 3.80 3.19
C THR A 37 5.36 2.61 3.82
N CYS A 38 4.27 2.13 3.23
CA CYS A 38 3.54 0.96 3.73
C CYS A 38 4.41 -0.31 3.73
N VAL A 39 5.18 -0.55 2.67
CA VAL A 39 6.13 -1.68 2.60
C VAL A 39 7.22 -1.54 3.66
N LEU A 40 7.77 -0.34 3.89
CA LEU A 40 8.74 -0.10 4.96
C LEU A 40 8.12 -0.34 6.34
N MET A 41 6.94 0.22 6.59
CA MET A 41 6.19 0.05 7.84
C MET A 41 5.88 -1.43 8.11
N PHE A 42 5.60 -2.22 7.07
CA PHE A 42 5.46 -3.67 7.22
C PHE A 42 6.77 -4.35 7.61
N LYS A 43 7.90 -4.01 6.98
CA LYS A 43 9.22 -4.55 7.37
C LYS A 43 9.54 -4.22 8.84
N LEU A 44 9.28 -2.98 9.25
CA LEU A 44 9.45 -2.54 10.63
C LEU A 44 8.54 -3.28 11.62
N SER A 45 7.31 -3.59 11.21
CA SER A 45 6.35 -4.37 12.01
C SER A 45 6.92 -5.71 12.49
N LYS A 46 7.70 -6.37 11.61
CA LYS A 46 8.35 -7.66 11.90
C LYS A 46 9.51 -7.52 12.88
N ILE A 47 10.29 -6.45 12.76
CA ILE A 47 11.42 -6.16 13.65
C ILE A 47 10.92 -5.76 15.04
N LEU A 48 9.86 -4.95 15.11
CA LEU A 48 9.34 -4.40 16.36
C LEU A 48 8.30 -5.29 17.05
N GLY A 49 7.89 -6.39 16.40
CA GLY A 49 6.86 -7.30 16.93
C GLY A 49 5.49 -6.65 17.09
N LYS A 50 5.15 -5.67 16.24
CA LYS A 50 3.89 -4.92 16.33
C LYS A 50 3.24 -4.83 14.95
N ALA A 51 2.06 -5.41 14.80
CA ALA A 51 1.34 -5.47 13.52
C ALA A 51 0.78 -4.11 13.08
N LEU A 52 0.58 -3.96 11.76
CA LEU A 52 -0.13 -2.83 11.16
C LEU A 52 -1.65 -2.99 11.33
N PRO A 53 -2.43 -1.89 11.40
CA PRO A 53 -3.89 -1.95 11.47
C PRO A 53 -4.52 -2.71 10.30
N CYS A 54 -3.96 -2.57 9.10
CA CYS A 54 -4.44 -3.21 7.87
C CYS A 54 -3.90 -4.63 7.65
N SER A 55 -3.26 -5.26 8.66
CA SER A 55 -2.69 -6.61 8.51
C SER A 55 -3.74 -7.68 8.19
N ASN A 56 -5.00 -7.47 8.58
CA ASN A 56 -6.09 -8.38 8.24
C ASN A 56 -6.49 -8.30 6.76
N THR A 57 -6.22 -7.16 6.11
CA THR A 57 -6.57 -6.91 4.70
C THR A 57 -5.41 -7.28 3.79
N TYR A 58 -4.21 -6.77 4.07
CA TYR A 58 -3.02 -6.95 3.19
C TYR A 58 -2.07 -8.05 3.69
N GLY A 59 -2.46 -8.79 4.73
CA GLY A 59 -1.73 -9.95 5.23
C GLY A 59 -0.27 -9.64 5.54
N ASN A 60 0.62 -10.37 4.85
CA ASN A 60 2.06 -10.26 4.99
C ASN A 60 2.72 -9.36 3.93
N PHE A 61 1.95 -8.48 3.27
CA PHE A 61 2.46 -7.61 2.21
C PHE A 61 3.27 -8.38 1.14
N SER A 62 2.88 -9.62 0.83
CA SER A 62 3.53 -10.42 -0.20
C SER A 62 2.91 -10.15 -1.57
N ALA A 63 3.69 -10.36 -2.64
CA ALA A 63 3.21 -10.25 -4.01
C ALA A 63 1.97 -11.13 -4.25
N LYS A 64 1.90 -12.30 -3.61
CA LYS A 64 0.74 -13.19 -3.68
C LYS A 64 -0.55 -12.49 -3.25
N VAL A 65 -0.56 -11.83 -2.09
CA VAL A 65 -1.75 -11.13 -1.57
C VAL A 65 -2.21 -10.03 -2.52
N PHE A 66 -1.28 -9.23 -3.06
CA PHE A 66 -1.64 -8.15 -3.98
C PHE A 66 -2.09 -8.65 -5.35
N HIS A 67 -1.56 -9.79 -5.81
CA HIS A 67 -2.11 -10.46 -6.99
C HIS A 67 -3.52 -11.01 -6.76
N GLU A 68 -3.82 -11.54 -5.57
CA GLU A 68 -5.17 -11.97 -5.20
C GLU A 68 -6.15 -10.79 -5.19
N ILE A 69 -5.76 -9.64 -4.60
CA ILE A 69 -6.57 -8.42 -4.63
C ILE A 69 -6.87 -7.97 -6.08
N ILE A 70 -5.85 -7.94 -6.93
CA ILE A 70 -6.02 -7.59 -8.36
C ILE A 70 -6.99 -8.55 -9.03
N LYS A 71 -6.81 -9.85 -8.82
CA LYS A 71 -7.66 -10.88 -9.41
C LYS A 71 -9.12 -10.74 -8.96
N ASP A 72 -9.37 -10.47 -7.68
CA ASP A 72 -10.72 -10.28 -7.15
C ASP A 72 -11.41 -9.05 -7.79
N ILE A 73 -10.67 -7.97 -8.05
CA ILE A 73 -11.16 -6.79 -8.77
C ILE A 73 -11.47 -7.16 -10.22
N GLU A 74 -10.56 -7.85 -10.90
CA GLU A 74 -10.76 -8.28 -12.29
C GLU A 74 -11.99 -9.20 -12.45
N GLU A 75 -12.21 -10.11 -11.51
CA GLU A 75 -13.38 -10.99 -11.48
C GLU A 75 -14.68 -10.21 -11.24
N ARG A 76 -14.67 -9.19 -10.38
CA ARG A 76 -15.84 -8.33 -10.14
C ARG A 76 -16.25 -7.54 -11.38
N HIS A 77 -15.27 -7.03 -12.14
CA HIS A 77 -15.52 -6.12 -13.27
C HIS A 77 -15.49 -6.79 -14.64
N GLY A 78 -15.05 -8.05 -14.71
CA GLY A 78 -14.96 -8.84 -15.95
C GLY A 78 -13.94 -8.30 -16.95
N VAL A 79 -12.97 -7.50 -16.50
CA VAL A 79 -11.92 -6.87 -17.30
C VAL A 79 -10.60 -6.86 -16.56
N SER A 80 -9.49 -6.62 -17.28
CA SER A 80 -8.18 -6.49 -16.63
C SER A 80 -8.12 -5.27 -15.70
N ILE A 81 -7.22 -5.31 -14.71
CA ILE A 81 -7.09 -4.21 -13.74
C ILE A 81 -6.72 -2.89 -14.41
N THR A 82 -5.91 -2.94 -15.48
CA THR A 82 -5.56 -1.75 -16.27
C THR A 82 -6.78 -1.17 -16.98
N GLU A 83 -7.60 -2.02 -17.61
CA GLU A 83 -8.83 -1.59 -18.27
C GLU A 83 -9.86 -1.03 -17.27
N PHE A 84 -10.00 -1.67 -16.11
CA PHE A 84 -10.85 -1.17 -15.03
C PHE A 84 -10.42 0.23 -14.56
N LEU A 85 -9.12 0.40 -14.28
CA LEU A 85 -8.57 1.67 -13.78
C LEU A 85 -8.67 2.81 -14.81
N GLU A 86 -8.67 2.50 -16.10
CA GLU A 86 -8.92 3.47 -17.18
C GLU A 86 -10.41 3.85 -17.25
N LYS A 87 -11.30 2.85 -17.22
CA LYS A 87 -12.76 3.06 -17.24
C LYS A 87 -13.22 3.90 -16.05
N VAL A 88 -12.79 3.55 -14.84
CA VAL A 88 -13.21 4.24 -13.61
C VAL A 88 -12.65 5.67 -13.58
N LYS A 89 -11.50 5.95 -14.18
CA LYS A 89 -10.93 7.31 -14.23
C LYS A 89 -11.82 8.31 -15.00
N VAL A 90 -12.44 7.86 -16.09
CA VAL A 90 -13.24 8.73 -16.97
C VAL A 90 -14.74 8.66 -16.68
N ASN A 91 -15.18 7.70 -15.86
CA ASN A 91 -16.59 7.55 -15.50
C ASN A 91 -17.02 8.57 -14.44
N ALA A 92 -18.00 9.40 -14.78
CA ALA A 92 -18.55 10.43 -13.89
C ALA A 92 -19.47 9.85 -12.79
N SER A 93 -19.99 8.62 -12.96
CA SER A 93 -20.83 7.95 -11.97
C SER A 93 -20.16 6.66 -11.50
N LYS A 94 -19.59 6.71 -10.29
CA LYS A 94 -18.93 5.58 -9.65
C LYS A 94 -19.80 5.04 -8.52
N SER A 95 -19.95 3.72 -8.44
CA SER A 95 -20.46 3.09 -7.23
C SER A 95 -19.40 3.17 -6.12
N LEU A 96 -19.81 2.90 -4.87
CA LEU A 96 -18.87 2.79 -3.76
C LEU A 96 -17.84 1.68 -4.02
N GLN A 97 -18.30 0.54 -4.56
CA GLN A 97 -17.43 -0.58 -4.94
C GLN A 97 -16.39 -0.16 -5.98
N ASP A 98 -16.76 0.65 -6.98
CA ASP A 98 -15.81 1.12 -7.99
C ASP A 98 -14.74 2.02 -7.38
N MET A 99 -15.11 2.85 -6.39
CA MET A 99 -14.16 3.73 -5.70
C MET A 99 -13.20 2.92 -4.83
N GLU A 100 -13.70 1.92 -4.10
CA GLU A 100 -12.88 1.01 -3.29
C GLU A 100 -11.91 0.19 -4.15
N ASP A 101 -12.41 -0.40 -5.24
CA ASP A 101 -11.61 -1.18 -6.17
C ASP A 101 -10.58 -0.32 -6.92
N GLU A 102 -10.91 0.94 -7.23
CA GLU A 102 -9.94 1.87 -7.80
C GLU A 102 -8.80 2.13 -6.82
N ILE A 103 -9.14 2.43 -5.56
CA ILE A 103 -8.17 2.71 -4.50
C ILE A 103 -7.26 1.51 -4.30
N ASP A 104 -7.83 0.31 -4.12
CA ASP A 104 -7.07 -0.93 -3.87
C ASP A 104 -6.31 -1.44 -5.08
N GLY A 105 -6.87 -1.32 -6.28
CA GLY A 105 -6.22 -1.68 -7.52
C GLY A 105 -4.95 -0.86 -7.77
N ARG A 106 -5.03 0.46 -7.62
CA ARG A 106 -3.86 1.36 -7.76
C ARG A 106 -2.77 1.01 -6.76
N PHE A 107 -3.15 0.86 -5.50
CA PHE A 107 -2.21 0.54 -4.43
C PHE A 107 -1.55 -0.82 -4.61
N ALA A 108 -2.31 -1.85 -5.01
CA ALA A 108 -1.77 -3.18 -5.25
C ALA A 108 -0.72 -3.17 -6.36
N LEU A 109 -0.97 -2.44 -7.46
CA LEU A 109 0.00 -2.28 -8.55
C LEU A 109 1.27 -1.56 -8.08
N GLU A 110 1.14 -0.49 -7.30
CA GLU A 110 2.29 0.23 -6.74
C GLU A 110 3.14 -0.66 -5.82
N VAL A 111 2.50 -1.39 -4.91
CA VAL A 111 3.23 -2.30 -4.01
C VAL A 111 3.95 -3.39 -4.79
N LEU A 112 3.32 -3.96 -5.83
CA LEU A 112 3.98 -4.98 -6.66
C LEU A 112 5.23 -4.45 -7.38
N LYS A 113 5.24 -3.19 -7.83
CA LYS A 113 6.43 -2.55 -8.41
C LYS A 113 7.55 -2.45 -7.37
N ILE A 114 7.24 -1.97 -6.17
CA ILE A 114 8.20 -1.83 -5.07
C ILE A 114 8.78 -3.20 -4.67
N LEU A 115 7.94 -4.23 -4.58
CA LEU A 115 8.39 -5.59 -4.24
C LEU A 115 9.28 -6.21 -5.33
N LYS A 116 9.15 -5.80 -6.59
CA LYS A 116 10.05 -6.19 -7.69
C LYS A 116 11.36 -5.42 -7.71
N GLY A 117 11.54 -4.43 -6.83
CA GLY A 117 12.74 -3.60 -6.77
C GLY A 117 12.69 -2.37 -7.69
N GLU A 118 11.53 -2.05 -8.26
CA GLU A 118 11.31 -0.79 -8.97
C GLU A 118 11.05 0.31 -7.94
N ARG A 119 11.89 1.35 -7.89
CA ARG A 119 11.61 2.51 -7.03
C ARG A 119 10.43 3.30 -7.61
N TYR A 120 9.47 3.65 -6.77
CA TYR A 120 8.41 4.58 -7.15
C TYR A 120 8.98 6.00 -7.07
N GLU A 121 9.19 6.65 -8.21
CA GLU A 121 9.49 8.08 -8.24
C GLU A 121 8.19 8.85 -8.02
N MET A 122 8.09 9.60 -6.92
CA MET A 122 6.97 10.51 -6.71
C MET A 122 6.92 11.53 -7.87
N PRO A 123 5.74 11.79 -8.47
CA PRO A 123 5.53 12.98 -9.27
C PRO A 123 5.62 14.26 -8.44
#